data_AF-A0A954QQ69-F1
#
_entry.id   AF-A0A954QQ69-F1
#
_cell.length_a   1.000
_cell.length_b   1.000
_cell.length_c   1.000
_cell.angle_alpha   90.00
_cell.angle_beta   90.00
_cell.angle_gamma   90.00
#
_symmetry.space_group_name_H-M   'P 1'
#
loop_
_entity.id
_entity.type
_entity.pdbx_description
1 polymer ?
#
loop_
_entity_poly.entity_id
_entity_poly.type
_entity_poly.pdbx_seq_one_letter_code
_entity_poly.pdbx_strand_id
1 'polypeptide(L)'
;MLAALLLSGSSGAVLFAQEERIIDEEPYDEITLTAANQNQVLKVLPLAPFKRPANPTPNEALRVRLVENPTEEIDVLWTGIEQVVTFGDRVLTAARKELDANRFDEAFEYIKFVRDNYPTTNGLQDALDQALYAEARAVYRDGGYERALMLLDEVYQREPAKRGLVPNMQRVLETQFNVLIKAGDFQEARKLYERSRAKYGRDMEQLLAGWQAKLLAEGNRLLNGARQQMEAGSLRDAYLSSRQVLEVWPATPGAEQFAQQAAQRYPLLRVGVSQVSGSNIDDPRRAYNWAARRTERLEHRKVFELRGTTADGAD
;
A
#
# COMPACT_ATOMS: atom_id res chain seq x y z
N MET A 1 52.75 -44.92 -20.34
CA MET A 1 52.69 -44.58 -18.90
C MET A 1 52.34 -43.12 -18.78
N LEU A 2 51.22 -42.80 -18.15
CA LEU A 2 50.74 -41.45 -17.87
C LEU A 2 51.67 -40.73 -16.89
N ALA A 3 51.93 -39.45 -17.12
CA ALA A 3 52.37 -38.51 -16.10
C ALA A 3 51.50 -37.24 -16.20
N ALA A 4 50.83 -36.93 -15.10
CA ALA A 4 49.75 -35.97 -14.97
C ALA A 4 50.24 -34.52 -14.97
N LEU A 5 49.53 -33.66 -15.71
CA LEU A 5 49.68 -32.22 -15.73
C LEU A 5 48.76 -31.63 -14.63
N LEU A 6 49.34 -31.10 -13.56
CA LEU A 6 48.62 -30.33 -12.55
C LEU A 6 48.50 -28.87 -13.03
N LEU A 7 47.34 -28.52 -13.58
CA LEU A 7 46.91 -27.14 -13.77
C LEU A 7 46.46 -26.58 -12.41
N SER A 8 47.29 -25.75 -11.80
CA SER A 8 46.89 -24.91 -10.67
C SER A 8 45.94 -23.83 -11.17
N GLY A 9 44.67 -23.93 -10.77
CA GLY A 9 43.63 -22.96 -11.09
C GLY A 9 43.93 -21.60 -10.48
N SER A 10 44.08 -20.61 -11.35
CA SER A 10 43.89 -19.20 -10.99
C SER A 10 42.41 -18.97 -10.74
N SER A 11 42.02 -18.94 -9.48
CA SER A 11 40.71 -18.42 -9.04
C SER A 11 40.66 -16.93 -9.36
N GLY A 12 40.20 -16.60 -10.57
CA GLY A 12 39.75 -15.25 -10.90
C GLY A 12 38.50 -14.96 -10.06
N ALA A 13 38.68 -14.18 -9.01
CA ALA A 13 37.58 -13.53 -8.33
C ALA A 13 36.88 -12.62 -9.35
N VAL A 14 35.72 -13.04 -9.83
CA VAL A 14 34.80 -12.15 -10.54
C VAL A 14 34.26 -11.19 -9.49
N LEU A 15 34.95 -10.06 -9.33
CA LEU A 15 34.36 -8.88 -8.73
C LEU A 15 33.19 -8.50 -9.63
N PHE A 16 31.97 -8.78 -9.17
CA PHE A 16 30.77 -8.21 -9.75
C PHE A 16 30.87 -6.70 -9.57
N ALA A 17 31.37 -6.02 -10.60
CA ALA A 17 31.20 -4.57 -10.72
C ALA A 17 29.69 -4.35 -10.79
N GLN A 18 29.13 -3.85 -9.70
CA GLN A 18 27.77 -3.32 -9.69
C GLN A 18 27.78 -2.17 -10.70
N GLU A 19 26.99 -2.31 -11.77
CA GLU A 19 26.81 -1.25 -12.77
C GLU A 19 26.45 0.03 -12.00
N GLU A 20 27.26 1.07 -12.14
CA GLU A 20 27.08 2.33 -11.40
C GLU A 20 25.69 2.90 -11.73
N ARG A 21 24.94 3.33 -10.71
CA ARG A 21 23.57 3.79 -10.93
C ARG A 21 23.62 5.12 -11.65
N ILE A 22 22.74 5.33 -12.62
CA ILE A 22 22.75 6.55 -13.44
C ILE A 22 22.63 7.84 -12.62
N ILE A 23 21.98 7.79 -11.45
CA ILE A 23 21.84 8.96 -10.55
C ILE A 23 23.11 9.28 -9.76
N ASP A 24 24.06 8.35 -9.70
CA ASP A 24 25.36 8.52 -9.06
C ASP A 24 26.41 9.05 -10.07
N GLU A 25 26.11 9.01 -11.37
CA GLU A 25 26.97 9.57 -12.44
C GLU A 25 26.96 11.10 -12.46
N GLU A 26 28.00 11.71 -13.03
CA GLU A 26 27.99 13.13 -13.35
C GLU A 26 26.90 13.43 -14.40
N PRO A 27 25.94 14.33 -14.11
CA PRO A 27 24.82 14.57 -15.02
C PRO A 27 25.28 15.10 -16.38
N TYR A 28 24.76 14.50 -17.45
CA TYR A 28 24.97 14.97 -18.82
C TYR A 28 23.77 14.65 -19.72
N ASP A 29 23.60 15.49 -20.74
CA ASP A 29 22.58 15.33 -21.78
C ASP A 29 23.21 14.78 -23.07
N GLU A 30 22.39 14.12 -23.88
CA GLU A 30 22.80 13.53 -25.16
C GLU A 30 22.09 14.23 -26.33
N ILE A 31 22.87 14.70 -27.30
CA ILE A 31 22.36 15.28 -28.54
C ILE A 31 22.73 14.34 -29.70
N THR A 32 21.73 13.70 -30.28
CA THR A 32 21.90 12.90 -31.50
C THR A 32 21.75 13.81 -32.70
N LEU A 33 22.81 13.90 -33.51
CA LEU A 33 22.79 14.66 -34.75
C LEU A 33 22.06 13.88 -35.87
N THR A 34 21.68 14.57 -36.94
CA THR A 34 21.00 13.95 -38.09
C THR A 34 21.92 13.02 -38.89
N ALA A 35 21.33 12.24 -39.81
CA ALA A 35 22.08 11.33 -40.70
C ALA A 35 23.11 12.05 -41.58
N ALA A 36 22.86 13.32 -41.95
CA ALA A 36 23.82 14.16 -42.65
C ALA A 36 25.11 14.40 -41.83
N ASN A 37 24.99 14.35 -40.51
CA ASN A 37 26.06 14.45 -39.53
C ASN A 37 26.39 13.08 -38.91
N GLN A 38 26.21 12.00 -39.68
CA GLN A 38 26.60 10.63 -39.32
C GLN A 38 25.91 10.07 -38.06
N ASN A 39 24.78 10.64 -37.63
CA ASN A 39 24.08 10.25 -36.39
C ASN A 39 24.99 10.30 -35.14
N GLN A 40 25.98 11.20 -35.12
CA GLN A 40 26.89 11.32 -33.99
C GLN A 40 26.12 11.74 -32.73
N VAL A 41 26.46 11.13 -31.59
CA VAL A 41 25.91 11.50 -30.28
C VAL A 41 26.92 12.37 -29.54
N LEU A 42 26.52 13.60 -29.24
CA LEU A 42 27.32 14.54 -28.44
C LEU A 42 26.88 14.44 -26.98
N LYS A 43 27.83 14.20 -26.06
CA LYS A 43 27.61 14.34 -24.62
C LYS A 43 27.87 15.78 -24.21
N VAL A 44 26.86 16.44 -23.68
CA VAL A 44 26.92 17.85 -23.30
C VAL A 44 26.56 18.03 -21.83
N LEU A 45 27.05 19.12 -21.24
CA LEU A 45 26.62 19.49 -19.89
C LEU A 45 25.08 19.71 -19.85
N PRO A 46 24.42 19.45 -18.71
CA PRO A 46 22.97 19.51 -18.61
C PRO A 46 22.38 20.83 -19.08
N LEU A 47 21.39 20.74 -19.96
CA LEU A 47 20.71 21.86 -20.58
C LEU A 47 19.59 22.33 -19.64
N ALA A 48 19.85 23.33 -18.80
CA ALA A 48 18.87 23.81 -17.83
C ALA A 48 18.53 25.31 -17.99
N PRO A 49 17.26 25.68 -18.19
CA PRO A 49 16.11 24.86 -18.62
C PRO A 49 16.12 24.59 -20.14
N PHE A 50 15.92 23.34 -20.55
CA PHE A 50 15.81 22.97 -21.97
C PHE A 50 14.37 23.06 -22.49
N LYS A 51 14.18 23.77 -23.61
CA LYS A 51 12.96 23.73 -24.40
C LYS A 51 13.28 23.77 -25.88
N ARG A 52 12.97 22.69 -26.61
CA ARG A 52 13.12 22.65 -28.07
C ARG A 52 12.20 23.70 -28.72
N PRO A 53 12.70 24.54 -29.65
CA PRO A 53 11.85 25.44 -30.44
C PRO A 53 10.83 24.64 -31.25
N ALA A 54 9.60 25.13 -31.33
CA ALA A 54 8.54 24.45 -32.09
C ALA A 54 8.82 24.43 -33.59
N ASN A 55 9.39 25.51 -34.13
CA ASN A 55 9.79 25.66 -35.53
C ASN A 55 11.14 26.41 -35.58
N PRO A 56 12.27 25.72 -35.40
CA PRO A 56 13.57 26.38 -35.43
C PRO A 56 13.89 26.93 -36.81
N THR A 57 14.45 28.13 -36.88
CA THR A 57 14.91 28.69 -38.16
C THR A 57 16.22 28.01 -38.61
N PRO A 58 16.57 28.02 -39.92
CA PRO A 58 17.78 27.32 -40.42
C PRO A 58 19.10 27.75 -39.77
N ASN A 59 19.17 28.99 -39.27
CA ASN A 59 20.36 29.56 -38.63
C ASN A 59 20.25 29.58 -37.10
N GLU A 60 19.16 29.08 -36.53
CA GLU A 60 19.00 29.01 -35.08
C GLU A 60 19.86 27.87 -34.55
N ALA A 61 20.72 28.18 -33.57
CA ALA A 61 21.62 27.23 -32.94
C ALA A 61 21.28 27.03 -31.47
N LEU A 62 21.50 25.81 -30.99
CA LEU A 62 21.60 25.46 -29.59
C LEU A 62 23.06 25.58 -29.16
N ARG A 63 23.32 26.47 -28.19
CA ARG A 63 24.65 26.63 -27.61
C ARG A 63 24.85 25.62 -26.49
N VAL A 64 25.92 24.84 -26.57
CA VAL A 64 26.21 23.73 -25.65
C VAL A 64 27.69 23.68 -25.29
N ARG A 65 28.01 22.96 -24.21
CA ARG A 65 29.39 22.65 -23.81
C ARG A 65 29.55 21.14 -23.76
N LEU A 66 30.59 20.61 -24.40
CA LEU A 66 30.85 19.17 -24.40
C LEU A 66 31.36 18.72 -23.03
N VAL A 67 30.99 17.52 -22.60
CA VAL A 67 31.53 16.93 -21.36
C VAL A 67 33.05 16.77 -21.44
N GLU A 68 33.58 16.39 -22.60
CA GLU A 68 35.02 16.21 -22.83
C GLU A 68 35.81 17.53 -22.88
N ASN A 69 35.14 18.64 -23.19
CA ASN A 69 35.74 19.98 -23.24
C ASN A 69 34.75 21.02 -22.66
N PRO A 70 34.61 21.08 -21.32
CA PRO A 70 33.58 21.88 -20.68
C PRO A 70 33.89 23.39 -20.70
N THR A 71 35.09 23.79 -21.13
CA THR A 71 35.50 25.20 -21.22
C THR A 71 35.07 25.89 -22.50
N GLU A 72 34.71 25.12 -23.53
CA GLU A 72 34.39 25.66 -24.85
C GLU A 72 32.88 25.54 -25.13
N GLU A 73 32.29 26.65 -25.58
CA GLU A 73 30.92 26.69 -26.06
C GLU A 73 30.90 26.47 -27.58
N ILE A 74 30.10 25.51 -28.02
CA ILE A 74 29.88 25.22 -29.43
C ILE A 74 28.42 25.51 -29.80
N ASP A 75 28.21 25.94 -31.04
CA ASP A 75 26.87 26.13 -31.62
C ASP A 75 26.50 24.93 -32.46
N VAL A 76 25.40 24.27 -32.08
CA VAL A 76 24.82 23.17 -32.85
C VAL A 76 23.54 23.67 -33.48
N LEU A 77 23.50 23.77 -34.82
CA LEU A 77 22.30 24.20 -35.54
C LEU A 77 21.13 23.24 -35.24
N TRP A 78 19.95 23.79 -34.93
CA TRP A 78 18.76 22.99 -34.63
C TRP A 78 18.34 22.08 -35.80
N THR A 79 18.62 22.47 -37.04
CA THR A 79 18.41 21.67 -38.25
C THR A 79 19.32 20.45 -38.33
N GLY A 80 20.45 20.46 -37.61
CA GLY A 80 21.38 19.35 -37.48
C GLY A 80 21.08 18.39 -36.33
N ILE A 81 20.07 18.68 -35.51
CA ILE A 81 19.70 17.90 -34.32
C ILE A 81 18.49 17.01 -34.62
N GLU A 82 18.71 15.70 -34.54
CA GLU A 82 17.65 14.71 -34.61
C GLU A 82 16.88 14.67 -33.27
N GLN A 83 17.62 14.42 -32.19
CA GLN A 83 17.07 14.17 -30.86
C GLN A 83 17.92 14.82 -29.78
N VAL A 84 17.26 15.28 -28.72
CA VAL A 84 17.90 15.66 -27.45
C VAL A 84 17.30 14.78 -26.36
N VAL A 85 18.14 14.13 -25.58
CA VAL A 85 17.77 13.33 -24.42
C VAL A 85 18.41 13.98 -23.21
N THR A 86 17.59 14.53 -22.32
CA THR A 86 18.10 15.15 -21.10
C THR A 86 18.50 14.09 -20.08
N PHE A 87 19.30 14.47 -19.10
CA PHE A 87 19.66 13.60 -17.99
C PHE A 87 18.41 13.08 -17.28
N GLY A 88 17.40 13.93 -17.07
CA GLY A 88 16.11 13.51 -16.52
C GLY A 88 15.41 12.42 -17.36
N ASP A 89 15.45 12.54 -18.70
CA ASP A 89 14.89 11.52 -19.60
C ASP A 89 15.65 10.19 -19.50
N ARG A 90 16.98 10.23 -19.38
CA ARG A 90 17.82 9.04 -19.19
C ARG A 90 17.51 8.35 -17.86
N VAL A 91 17.38 9.11 -16.77
CA VAL A 91 17.02 8.55 -15.45
C VAL A 91 15.61 7.96 -15.48
N LEU A 92 14.63 8.59 -16.15
CA LEU A 92 13.30 7.97 -16.34
C LEU A 92 13.34 6.70 -17.17
N THR A 93 14.26 6.60 -18.13
CA THR A 93 14.48 5.38 -18.91
C THR A 93 15.04 4.26 -18.02
N ALA A 94 15.97 4.59 -17.12
CA ALA A 94 16.46 3.65 -16.11
C ALA A 94 15.33 3.20 -15.15
N ALA A 95 14.48 4.12 -14.71
CA ALA A 95 13.31 3.78 -13.90
C ALA A 95 12.40 2.75 -14.58
N ARG A 96 12.11 2.93 -15.89
CA ARG A 96 11.29 2.00 -16.66
C ARG A 96 11.94 0.61 -16.76
N LYS A 97 13.27 0.54 -16.93
CA LYS A 97 14.03 -0.72 -16.93
C LYS A 97 13.87 -1.47 -15.60
N GLU A 98 13.92 -0.76 -14.47
CA GLU A 98 13.70 -1.37 -13.16
C GLU A 98 12.24 -1.82 -12.95
N LEU A 99 11.27 -1.05 -13.45
CA LEU A 99 9.86 -1.47 -13.45
C LEU A 99 9.63 -2.76 -14.24
N ASP A 100 10.21 -2.88 -15.43
CA ASP A 100 10.12 -4.09 -16.25
C ASP A 100 10.75 -5.31 -15.54
N ALA A 101 11.75 -5.06 -14.69
CA ALA A 101 12.38 -6.06 -13.83
C ALA A 101 11.61 -6.33 -12.51
N ASN A 102 10.47 -5.68 -12.27
CA ASN A 102 9.72 -5.67 -11.00
C ASN A 102 10.54 -5.21 -9.78
N ARG A 103 11.55 -4.37 -10.01
CA ARG A 103 12.38 -3.72 -8.99
C ARG A 103 11.78 -2.36 -8.64
N PHE A 104 10.69 -2.40 -7.88
CA PHE A 104 9.85 -1.22 -7.63
C PHE A 104 10.57 -0.17 -6.78
N ASP A 105 11.32 -0.58 -5.76
CA ASP A 105 12.01 0.35 -4.86
C ASP A 105 13.04 1.20 -5.63
N GLU A 106 13.84 0.56 -6.47
CA GLU A 106 14.83 1.22 -7.34
C GLU A 106 14.15 2.11 -8.40
N ALA A 107 13.05 1.65 -9.00
CA ALA A 107 12.28 2.46 -9.93
C ALA A 107 11.73 3.74 -9.26
N PHE A 108 11.18 3.63 -8.04
CA PHE A 108 10.68 4.78 -7.29
C PHE A 108 11.80 5.72 -6.85
N GLU A 109 13.00 5.21 -6.54
CA GLU A 109 14.17 6.03 -6.26
C GLU A 109 14.52 6.91 -7.48
N TYR A 110 14.58 6.31 -8.68
CA TYR A 110 14.83 7.06 -9.91
C TYR A 110 13.74 8.09 -10.22
N ILE A 111 12.46 7.71 -10.10
CA ILE A 111 11.34 8.63 -10.34
C ILE A 111 11.36 9.78 -9.33
N LYS A 112 11.65 9.49 -8.05
CA LYS A 112 11.80 10.51 -7.01
C LYS A 112 12.95 11.45 -7.33
N PHE A 113 14.11 10.93 -7.73
CA PHE A 113 15.26 11.75 -8.09
C PHE A 113 14.91 12.72 -9.24
N VAL A 114 14.24 12.24 -10.30
CA VAL A 114 13.80 13.11 -11.40
C VAL A 114 12.79 14.14 -10.93
N ARG A 115 11.81 13.76 -10.11
CA ARG A 115 10.83 14.70 -9.56
C ARG A 115 11.48 15.81 -8.74
N ASP A 116 12.47 15.46 -7.93
CA ASP A 116 13.08 16.39 -6.99
C ASP A 116 14.12 17.30 -7.69
N ASN A 117 14.83 16.82 -8.71
CA ASN A 117 15.92 17.57 -9.39
C ASN A 117 15.57 18.08 -10.80
N TYR A 118 14.65 17.42 -11.49
CA TYR A 118 14.25 17.70 -12.88
C TYR A 118 12.72 17.69 -13.04
N PRO A 119 11.97 18.53 -12.30
CA PRO A 119 10.51 18.43 -12.22
C PRO A 119 9.78 18.71 -13.55
N THR A 120 10.46 19.33 -14.52
CA THR A 120 9.92 19.62 -15.85
C THR A 120 10.19 18.53 -16.88
N THR A 121 10.80 17.41 -16.50
CA THR A 121 11.05 16.28 -17.41
C THR A 121 9.74 15.72 -17.95
N ASN A 122 9.67 15.58 -19.27
CA ASN A 122 8.49 15.09 -19.95
C ASN A 122 8.23 13.61 -19.58
N GLY A 123 6.96 13.26 -19.36
CA GLY A 123 6.58 11.88 -19.04
C GLY A 123 6.92 11.41 -17.62
N LEU A 124 7.39 12.29 -16.73
CA LEU A 124 7.62 11.98 -15.31
C LEU A 124 6.34 11.46 -14.63
N GLN A 125 5.21 12.12 -14.85
CA GLN A 125 3.93 11.71 -14.27
C GLN A 125 3.45 10.37 -14.84
N ASP A 126 3.62 10.14 -16.14
CA ASP A 126 3.30 8.86 -16.76
C ASP A 126 4.15 7.72 -16.20
N ALA A 127 5.45 7.97 -15.94
CA ALA A 127 6.34 7.00 -15.32
C ALA A 127 5.91 6.66 -13.88
N LEU A 128 5.52 7.67 -13.09
CA LEU A 128 4.99 7.45 -11.74
C LEU A 128 3.70 6.63 -11.76
N ASP A 129 2.75 6.97 -12.63
CA ASP A 129 1.51 6.23 -12.77
C ASP A 129 1.79 4.77 -13.16
N GLN A 130 2.66 4.55 -14.15
CA GLN A 130 3.05 3.21 -14.57
C GLN A 130 3.68 2.41 -13.44
N ALA A 131 4.54 3.04 -12.62
CA ALA A 131 5.14 2.41 -11.45
C ALA A 131 4.07 1.96 -10.44
N LEU A 132 3.16 2.86 -10.06
CA LEU A 132 2.06 2.58 -9.12
C LEU A 132 1.17 1.44 -9.62
N TYR A 133 0.84 1.42 -10.91
CA TYR A 133 0.06 0.33 -11.51
C TYR A 133 0.80 -1.01 -11.51
N ALA A 134 2.08 -1.00 -11.89
CA ALA A 134 2.88 -2.21 -11.98
C ALA A 134 3.04 -2.84 -10.61
N GLU A 135 3.35 -2.03 -9.59
CA GLU A 135 3.45 -2.47 -8.20
C GLU A 135 2.10 -2.95 -7.68
N ALA A 136 1.01 -2.20 -7.90
CA ALA A 136 -0.33 -2.60 -7.48
C ALA A 136 -0.71 -3.99 -8.03
N ARG A 137 -0.35 -4.26 -9.29
CA ARG A 137 -0.57 -5.57 -9.92
C ARG A 137 0.30 -6.66 -9.30
N ALA A 138 1.55 -6.39 -8.97
CA ALA A 138 2.42 -7.36 -8.29
C ALA A 138 1.86 -7.70 -6.91
N VAL A 139 1.62 -6.68 -6.09
CA VAL A 139 1.07 -6.81 -4.73
C VAL A 139 -0.31 -7.51 -4.74
N TYR A 140 -1.16 -7.22 -5.73
CA TYR A 140 -2.44 -7.91 -5.88
C TYR A 140 -2.28 -9.43 -6.10
N ARG A 141 -1.28 -9.85 -6.90
CA ARG A 141 -1.00 -11.27 -7.13
C ARG A 141 -0.53 -11.97 -5.86
N ASP A 142 0.15 -11.24 -4.99
CA ASP A 142 0.66 -11.74 -3.70
C ASP A 142 -0.40 -11.69 -2.58
N GLY A 143 -1.64 -11.32 -2.90
CA GLY A 143 -2.75 -11.25 -1.95
C GLY A 143 -2.83 -9.95 -1.14
N GLY A 144 -1.98 -8.97 -1.43
CA GLY A 144 -1.95 -7.66 -0.76
C GLY A 144 -3.05 -6.70 -1.23
N TYR A 145 -4.32 -7.10 -1.17
CA TYR A 145 -5.43 -6.34 -1.77
C TYR A 145 -5.57 -4.90 -1.26
N GLU A 146 -5.34 -4.67 0.03
CA GLU A 146 -5.42 -3.32 0.62
C GLU A 146 -4.33 -2.39 0.07
N ARG A 147 -3.07 -2.87 0.02
CA ARG A 147 -1.96 -2.10 -0.56
C ARG A 147 -2.16 -1.90 -2.06
N ALA A 148 -2.64 -2.91 -2.78
CA ALA A 148 -2.95 -2.76 -4.20
C ALA A 148 -4.02 -1.67 -4.44
N LEU A 149 -5.08 -1.63 -3.62
CA LEU A 149 -6.10 -0.59 -3.71
C LEU A 149 -5.53 0.79 -3.36
N MET A 150 -4.66 0.90 -2.35
CA MET A 150 -4.01 2.15 -1.96
C MET A 150 -3.14 2.72 -3.09
N LEU A 151 -2.37 1.88 -3.78
CA LEU A 151 -1.53 2.30 -4.92
C LEU A 151 -2.37 2.78 -6.10
N LEU A 152 -3.47 2.09 -6.42
CA LEU A 152 -4.40 2.51 -7.47
C LEU A 152 -5.17 3.78 -7.08
N ASP A 153 -5.47 3.93 -5.80
CA ASP A 153 -6.16 5.10 -5.28
C ASP A 153 -5.32 6.38 -5.43
N GLU A 154 -4.00 6.30 -5.23
CA GLU A 154 -3.09 7.42 -5.49
C GLU A 154 -3.21 7.92 -6.94
N VAL A 155 -3.35 7.00 -7.91
CA VAL A 155 -3.61 7.36 -9.30
C VAL A 155 -5.02 7.92 -9.46
N TYR A 156 -6.02 7.35 -8.81
CA TYR A 156 -7.42 7.78 -8.90
C TYR A 156 -7.66 9.19 -8.37
N GLN A 157 -6.96 9.60 -7.31
CA GLN A 157 -7.05 10.98 -6.79
C GLN A 157 -6.57 12.02 -7.82
N ARG A 158 -5.61 11.65 -8.69
CA ARG A 158 -5.02 12.54 -9.68
C ARG A 158 -5.73 12.47 -11.04
N GLU A 159 -6.00 11.27 -11.53
CA GLU A 159 -6.56 11.02 -12.86
C GLU A 159 -7.65 9.92 -12.82
N PRO A 160 -8.86 10.21 -12.30
CA PRO A 160 -9.92 9.21 -12.19
C PRO A 160 -10.42 8.70 -13.55
N ALA A 161 -10.26 9.51 -14.61
CA ALA A 161 -10.63 9.17 -15.97
C ALA A 161 -9.60 8.27 -16.70
N LYS A 162 -8.49 7.90 -16.04
CA LYS A 162 -7.44 7.10 -16.67
C LYS A 162 -7.99 5.75 -17.13
N ARG A 163 -7.72 5.42 -18.40
CA ARG A 163 -8.24 4.21 -19.03
C ARG A 163 -7.84 2.95 -18.24
N GLY A 164 -8.85 2.17 -17.84
CA GLY A 164 -8.65 0.90 -17.14
C GLY A 164 -8.43 1.02 -15.62
N LEU A 165 -8.36 2.22 -15.05
CA LEU A 165 -8.23 2.43 -13.60
C LEU A 165 -9.40 1.87 -12.81
N VAL A 166 -10.59 2.41 -13.05
CA VAL A 166 -11.81 2.03 -12.33
C VAL A 166 -12.09 0.53 -12.44
N PRO A 167 -12.01 -0.13 -13.62
CA PRO A 167 -12.16 -1.59 -13.71
C PRO A 167 -11.14 -2.39 -12.89
N ASN A 168 -9.88 -1.94 -12.82
CA ASN A 168 -8.86 -2.62 -12.01
C ASN A 168 -9.12 -2.45 -10.51
N MET A 169 -9.48 -1.25 -10.06
CA MET A 169 -9.89 -1.01 -8.66
C MET A 169 -11.12 -1.83 -8.28
N GLN A 170 -12.13 -1.91 -9.16
CA GLN A 170 -13.32 -2.73 -8.97
C GLN A 170 -12.95 -4.21 -8.76
N ARG A 171 -12.00 -4.74 -9.53
CA ARG A 171 -11.51 -6.13 -9.36
C ARG A 171 -10.82 -6.35 -8.01
N VAL A 172 -10.01 -5.39 -7.56
CA VAL A 172 -9.36 -5.46 -6.24
C VAL A 172 -10.42 -5.47 -5.12
N LEU A 173 -11.36 -4.53 -5.18
CA LEU A 173 -12.47 -4.44 -4.22
C LEU A 173 -13.33 -5.72 -4.21
N GLU A 174 -13.71 -6.22 -5.38
CA GLU A 174 -14.50 -7.44 -5.49
C GLU A 174 -13.78 -8.64 -4.85
N THR A 175 -12.48 -8.76 -5.06
CA THR A 175 -11.67 -9.83 -4.45
C THR A 175 -11.63 -9.67 -2.93
N GLN A 176 -11.40 -8.46 -2.43
CA GLN A 176 -11.35 -8.18 -1.00
C GLN A 176 -12.69 -8.45 -0.30
N PHE A 177 -13.81 -8.04 -0.90
CA PHE A 177 -15.14 -8.38 -0.40
C PHE A 177 -15.36 -9.90 -0.37
N ASN A 178 -15.00 -10.60 -1.44
CA ASN A 178 -15.14 -12.06 -1.48
C ASN A 178 -14.33 -12.75 -0.38
N VAL A 179 -13.11 -12.28 -0.09
CA VAL A 179 -12.27 -12.80 1.00
C VAL A 179 -12.95 -12.57 2.36
N LEU A 180 -13.39 -11.35 2.64
CA LEU A 180 -14.02 -10.99 3.92
C LEU A 180 -15.31 -11.76 4.15
N ILE A 181 -16.16 -11.89 3.13
CA ILE A 181 -17.42 -12.63 3.23
C ILE A 181 -17.18 -14.13 3.41
N LYS A 182 -16.20 -14.72 2.70
CA LYS A 182 -15.83 -16.13 2.89
C LYS A 182 -15.25 -16.41 4.28
N ALA A 183 -14.55 -15.45 4.86
CA ALA A 183 -14.04 -15.55 6.24
C ALA A 183 -15.14 -15.36 7.30
N GLY A 184 -16.32 -14.85 6.91
CA GLY A 184 -17.37 -14.46 7.86
C GLY A 184 -17.14 -13.10 8.52
N ASP A 185 -16.17 -12.33 8.05
CA ASP A 185 -15.78 -11.01 8.59
C ASP A 185 -16.68 -9.90 8.03
N PHE A 186 -17.97 -10.00 8.31
CA PHE A 186 -18.97 -9.06 7.80
C PHE A 186 -18.79 -7.64 8.32
N GLN A 187 -18.22 -7.47 9.52
CA GLN A 187 -17.91 -6.14 10.06
C GLN A 187 -16.88 -5.42 9.19
N GLU A 188 -15.81 -6.10 8.80
CA GLU A 188 -14.80 -5.53 7.92
C GLU A 188 -15.32 -5.34 6.50
N ALA A 189 -16.15 -6.28 6.00
CA ALA A 189 -16.84 -6.11 4.71
C ALA A 189 -17.71 -4.85 4.71
N ARG A 190 -18.46 -4.58 5.80
CA ARG A 190 -19.26 -3.37 5.93
C ARG A 190 -18.39 -2.12 5.95
N LYS A 191 -17.31 -2.10 6.74
CA LYS A 191 -16.39 -0.95 6.77
C LYS A 191 -15.74 -0.70 5.42
N LEU A 192 -15.39 -1.76 4.67
CA LEU A 192 -14.87 -1.65 3.32
C LEU A 192 -15.91 -1.04 2.38
N TYR A 193 -17.16 -1.48 2.47
CA TYR A 193 -18.27 -0.91 1.72
C TYR A 193 -18.49 0.57 2.03
N GLU A 194 -18.56 0.95 3.30
CA GLU A 194 -18.80 2.34 3.72
C GLU A 194 -17.70 3.26 3.18
N ARG A 195 -16.44 2.86 3.34
CA ARG A 195 -15.27 3.59 2.82
C ARG A 195 -15.30 3.68 1.28
N SER A 196 -15.59 2.58 0.60
CA SER A 196 -15.64 2.53 -0.86
C SER A 196 -16.80 3.34 -1.43
N ARG A 197 -17.96 3.33 -0.78
CA ARG A 197 -19.12 4.13 -1.20
C ARG A 197 -18.89 5.61 -1.01
N ALA A 198 -18.28 6.01 0.11
CA ALA A 198 -17.95 7.41 0.37
C ALA A 198 -16.97 7.97 -0.68
N LYS A 199 -16.02 7.14 -1.13
CA LYS A 199 -14.94 7.59 -2.00
C LYS A 199 -15.17 7.36 -3.49
N TYR A 200 -15.76 6.22 -3.86
CA TYR A 200 -15.89 5.75 -5.24
C TYR A 200 -17.35 5.57 -5.68
N GLY A 201 -18.33 5.99 -4.87
CA GLY A 201 -19.75 5.71 -5.09
C GLY A 201 -20.24 6.08 -6.49
N ARG A 202 -19.81 7.23 -7.04
CA ARG A 202 -20.20 7.66 -8.38
C ARG A 202 -19.72 6.70 -9.48
N ASP A 203 -18.47 6.25 -9.41
CA ASP A 203 -17.83 5.49 -10.49
C ASP A 203 -18.00 3.97 -10.33
N MET A 204 -18.39 3.52 -9.13
CA MET A 204 -18.49 2.10 -8.78
C MET A 204 -19.86 1.71 -8.22
N GLU A 205 -20.90 2.50 -8.47
CA GLU A 205 -22.25 2.30 -7.91
C GLU A 205 -22.77 0.88 -8.14
N GLN A 206 -22.63 0.33 -9.35
CA GLN A 206 -23.14 -1.01 -9.67
C GLN A 206 -22.49 -2.12 -8.83
N LEU A 207 -21.16 -2.07 -8.66
CA LEU A 207 -20.42 -3.02 -7.83
C LEU A 207 -20.87 -2.90 -6.37
N LEU A 208 -20.91 -1.67 -5.86
CA LEU A 208 -21.23 -1.38 -4.47
C LEU A 208 -22.68 -1.73 -4.13
N ALA A 209 -23.64 -1.44 -5.01
CA ALA A 209 -25.03 -1.83 -4.86
C ALA A 209 -25.18 -3.37 -4.77
N GLY A 210 -24.41 -4.12 -5.57
CA GLY A 210 -24.37 -5.58 -5.48
C GLY A 210 -23.89 -6.09 -4.11
N TRP A 211 -22.84 -5.48 -3.55
CA TRP A 211 -22.34 -5.82 -2.22
C TRP A 211 -23.28 -5.39 -1.10
N GLN A 212 -23.90 -4.22 -1.21
CA GLN A 212 -24.95 -3.78 -0.29
C GLN A 212 -26.10 -4.79 -0.24
N ALA A 213 -26.56 -5.25 -1.40
CA ALA A 213 -27.64 -6.24 -1.48
C ALA A 213 -27.25 -7.58 -0.81
N LYS A 214 -26.01 -8.05 -0.99
CA LYS A 214 -25.50 -9.26 -0.33
C LYS A 214 -25.46 -9.12 1.19
N LEU A 215 -24.93 -8.00 1.71
CA LEU A 215 -24.88 -7.73 3.16
C LEU A 215 -26.29 -7.63 3.75
N LEU A 216 -27.21 -6.96 3.06
CA LEU A 216 -28.61 -6.86 3.46
C LEU A 216 -29.31 -8.23 3.47
N ALA A 217 -29.07 -9.07 2.45
CA ALA A 217 -29.64 -10.41 2.39
C ALA A 217 -29.16 -11.28 3.56
N GLU A 218 -27.88 -11.19 3.90
CA GLU A 218 -27.31 -11.92 5.05
C GLU A 218 -27.86 -11.40 6.38
N GLY A 219 -27.97 -10.07 6.54
CA GLY A 219 -28.62 -9.46 7.71
C GLY A 219 -30.06 -9.95 7.89
N ASN A 220 -30.84 -10.02 6.81
CA ASN A 220 -32.21 -10.56 6.82
C ASN A 220 -32.25 -12.05 7.20
N ARG A 221 -31.32 -12.86 6.67
CA ARG A 221 -31.21 -14.29 7.00
C ARG A 221 -30.96 -14.49 8.50
N LEU A 222 -30.01 -13.75 9.06
CA LEU A 222 -29.68 -13.80 10.49
C LEU A 222 -30.84 -13.30 11.36
N LEU A 223 -31.54 -12.26 10.93
CA LEU A 223 -32.69 -11.71 11.66
C LEU A 223 -33.84 -12.73 11.73
N ASN A 224 -34.12 -13.43 10.64
CA ASN A 224 -35.12 -14.49 10.63
C ASN A 224 -34.73 -15.67 11.54
N GLY A 225 -33.45 -16.06 11.55
CA GLY A 225 -32.94 -17.07 12.49
C GLY A 225 -33.08 -16.62 13.95
N ALA A 226 -32.79 -15.36 14.25
CA ALA A 226 -32.93 -14.80 15.59
C ALA A 226 -34.39 -14.79 16.07
N ARG A 227 -35.35 -14.50 15.17
CA ARG A 227 -36.78 -14.58 15.46
C ARG A 227 -37.21 -16.01 15.81
N GLN A 228 -36.76 -17.00 15.03
CA GLN A 228 -37.05 -18.41 15.30
C GLN A 228 -36.48 -18.87 16.65
N GLN A 229 -35.25 -18.45 17.00
CA GLN A 229 -34.67 -18.74 18.31
C GLN A 229 -35.51 -18.14 19.45
N MET A 230 -36.03 -16.93 19.26
CA MET A 230 -36.87 -16.28 20.25
C MET A 230 -38.22 -17.00 20.41
N GLU A 231 -38.83 -17.45 19.31
CA GLU A 231 -40.06 -18.24 19.31
C GLU A 231 -39.85 -19.62 19.96
N ALA A 232 -38.69 -20.23 19.76
CA ALA A 232 -38.29 -21.49 20.39
C ALA A 232 -37.91 -21.35 21.88
N GLY A 233 -37.91 -20.13 22.44
CA GLY A 233 -37.55 -19.87 23.83
C GLY A 233 -36.04 -19.78 24.11
N SER A 234 -35.18 -19.88 23.10
CA SER A 234 -33.72 -19.71 23.20
C SER A 234 -33.36 -18.22 23.25
N LEU A 235 -33.74 -17.54 24.34
CA LEU A 235 -33.65 -16.09 24.46
C LEU A 235 -32.21 -15.54 24.40
N ARG A 236 -31.25 -16.28 24.97
CA ARG A 236 -29.82 -15.92 24.91
C ARG A 236 -29.31 -15.90 23.46
N ASP A 237 -29.62 -16.95 22.71
CA ASP A 237 -29.17 -17.09 21.32
C ASP A 237 -29.84 -16.04 20.43
N ALA A 238 -31.14 -15.81 20.61
CA ALA A 238 -31.86 -14.75 19.92
C ALA A 238 -31.24 -13.36 20.16
N TYR A 239 -30.82 -13.07 21.40
CA TYR A 239 -30.12 -11.84 21.71
C TYR A 239 -28.74 -11.77 21.01
N LEU A 240 -27.93 -12.81 21.09
CA LEU A 240 -26.60 -12.82 20.45
C LEU A 240 -26.72 -12.69 18.92
N SER A 241 -27.65 -13.42 18.30
CA SER A 241 -27.92 -13.32 16.86
C SER A 241 -28.46 -11.95 16.47
N SER A 242 -29.27 -11.29 17.30
CA SER A 242 -29.70 -9.89 17.05
C SER A 242 -28.52 -8.92 16.95
N ARG A 243 -27.48 -9.12 17.77
CA ARG A 243 -26.25 -8.33 17.68
C ARG A 243 -25.45 -8.63 16.43
N GLN A 244 -25.37 -9.90 16.04
CA GLN A 244 -24.73 -10.31 14.80
C GLN A 244 -25.41 -9.65 13.58
N VAL A 245 -26.74 -9.52 13.56
CA VAL A 245 -27.46 -8.79 12.51
C VAL A 245 -26.94 -7.34 12.41
N LEU A 246 -26.81 -6.66 13.55
CA LEU A 246 -26.30 -5.27 13.60
C LEU A 246 -24.82 -5.17 13.25
N GLU A 247 -24.03 -6.22 13.46
CA GLU A 247 -22.63 -6.28 13.03
C GLU A 247 -22.52 -6.45 11.51
N VAL A 248 -23.38 -7.29 10.91
CA VAL A 248 -23.44 -7.46 9.45
C VAL A 248 -23.96 -6.21 8.76
N TRP A 249 -25.16 -5.77 9.14
CA TRP A 249 -25.83 -4.66 8.48
C TRP A 249 -26.86 -4.00 9.41
N PRO A 250 -26.52 -2.87 10.07
CA PRO A 250 -27.40 -2.18 11.03
C PRO A 250 -28.72 -1.72 10.40
N ALA A 251 -28.66 -1.31 9.13
CA ALA A 251 -29.82 -0.83 8.39
C ALA A 251 -30.73 -1.96 7.86
N THR A 252 -30.57 -3.19 8.36
CA THR A 252 -31.50 -4.29 8.07
C THR A 252 -32.89 -3.93 8.62
N PRO A 253 -33.96 -3.96 7.80
CA PRO A 253 -35.30 -3.60 8.25
C PRO A 253 -35.76 -4.41 9.48
N GLY A 254 -36.11 -3.70 10.55
CA GLY A 254 -36.58 -4.29 11.81
C GLY A 254 -35.49 -4.89 12.71
N ALA A 255 -34.20 -4.77 12.35
CA ALA A 255 -33.10 -5.29 13.18
C ALA A 255 -32.98 -4.57 14.52
N GLU A 256 -33.00 -3.23 14.53
CA GLU A 256 -32.91 -2.44 15.77
C GLU A 256 -34.09 -2.70 16.71
N GLN A 257 -35.31 -2.74 16.18
CA GLN A 257 -36.53 -3.01 16.93
C GLN A 257 -36.48 -4.40 17.56
N PHE A 258 -36.04 -5.40 16.79
CA PHE A 258 -35.87 -6.76 17.28
C PHE A 258 -34.78 -6.85 18.35
N ALA A 259 -33.63 -6.18 18.16
CA ALA A 259 -32.55 -6.16 19.15
C ALA A 259 -33.00 -5.54 20.49
N GLN A 260 -33.80 -4.47 20.44
CA GLN A 260 -34.40 -3.88 21.65
C GLN A 260 -35.36 -4.85 22.34
N GLN A 261 -36.23 -5.53 21.58
CA GLN A 261 -37.15 -6.53 22.11
C GLN A 261 -36.40 -7.71 22.75
N ALA A 262 -35.37 -8.22 22.08
CA ALA A 262 -34.54 -9.30 22.58
C ALA A 262 -33.82 -8.88 23.88
N ALA A 263 -33.29 -7.66 23.94
CA ALA A 263 -32.65 -7.10 25.14
C ALA A 263 -33.62 -6.96 26.33
N GLN A 264 -34.88 -6.60 26.09
CA GLN A 264 -35.90 -6.51 27.14
C GLN A 264 -36.28 -7.89 27.69
N ARG A 265 -36.38 -8.90 26.81
CA ARG A 265 -36.72 -10.27 27.21
C ARG A 265 -35.54 -11.00 27.87
N TYR A 266 -34.32 -10.67 27.47
CA TYR A 266 -33.10 -11.26 28.01
C TYR A 266 -32.04 -10.18 28.28
N PRO A 267 -32.18 -9.46 29.41
CA PRO A 267 -31.22 -8.43 29.79
C PRO A 267 -29.87 -9.07 30.14
N LEU A 268 -28.85 -8.78 29.32
CA LEU A 268 -27.47 -9.17 29.59
C LEU A 268 -26.69 -8.00 30.19
N LEU A 269 -26.20 -8.18 31.41
CA LEU A 269 -25.29 -7.25 32.04
C LEU A 269 -23.84 -7.59 31.63
N ARG A 270 -23.17 -6.71 30.88
CA ARG A 270 -21.75 -6.85 30.56
C ARG A 270 -20.93 -6.03 31.55
N VAL A 271 -20.24 -6.69 32.47
CA VAL A 271 -19.34 -6.03 33.41
C VAL A 271 -17.96 -5.96 32.80
N GLY A 272 -17.53 -4.75 32.44
CA GLY A 272 -16.12 -4.49 32.12
C GLY A 272 -15.30 -4.54 33.40
N VAL A 273 -14.33 -5.44 33.46
CA VAL A 273 -13.35 -5.47 34.55
C VAL A 273 -12.06 -4.81 34.06
N SER A 274 -11.64 -3.75 34.75
CA SER A 274 -10.41 -3.01 34.43
C SER A 274 -9.13 -3.70 34.92
N GLN A 275 -9.28 -4.77 35.69
CA GLN A 275 -8.16 -5.52 36.26
C GLN A 275 -8.27 -6.98 35.83
N VAL A 276 -7.37 -7.39 34.95
CA VAL A 276 -7.16 -8.80 34.61
C VAL A 276 -6.36 -9.41 35.76
N SER A 277 -6.78 -10.57 36.27
CA SER A 277 -5.93 -11.34 37.19
C SER A 277 -4.66 -11.71 36.45
N GLY A 278 -3.53 -11.11 36.81
CA GLY A 278 -2.23 -11.45 36.25
C GLY A 278 -1.93 -12.93 36.50
N SER A 279 -1.98 -13.73 35.45
CA SER A 279 -1.73 -15.17 35.43
C SER A 279 -0.28 -15.56 35.70
N ASN A 280 0.62 -14.61 35.98
CA ASN A 280 1.98 -14.93 36.41
C ASN A 280 1.98 -15.24 37.90
N ILE A 281 2.15 -16.52 38.23
CA ILE A 281 2.38 -17.04 39.59
C ILE A 281 3.66 -16.45 40.20
N ASP A 282 4.59 -16.00 39.36
CA ASP A 282 5.92 -15.52 39.76
C ASP A 282 6.06 -13.98 39.79
N ASP A 283 4.97 -13.20 39.74
CA ASP A 283 5.06 -11.73 39.88
C ASP A 283 5.21 -11.33 41.37
N PRO A 284 6.37 -10.79 41.80
CA PRO A 284 6.59 -10.35 43.18
C PRO A 284 5.70 -9.17 43.60
N ARG A 285 4.96 -8.54 42.68
CA ARG A 285 4.03 -7.44 42.97
C ARG A 285 2.58 -7.89 43.20
N ARG A 286 2.30 -9.20 43.23
CA ARG A 286 0.95 -9.76 43.48
C ARG A 286 0.26 -9.19 44.72
N ALA A 287 0.99 -8.99 45.82
CA ALA A 287 0.45 -8.45 47.07
C ALA A 287 -0.11 -7.01 46.93
N TYR A 288 0.37 -6.24 45.94
CA TYR A 288 -0.08 -4.87 45.69
C TYR A 288 -1.21 -4.79 44.67
N ASN A 289 -1.41 -5.84 43.86
CA ASN A 289 -2.50 -5.90 42.89
C ASN A 289 -3.80 -6.39 43.56
N TRP A 290 -4.83 -5.53 43.52
CA TRP A 290 -6.13 -5.81 44.11
C TRP A 290 -6.87 -7.00 43.47
N ALA A 291 -6.72 -7.22 42.16
CA ALA A 291 -7.33 -8.37 41.49
C ALA A 291 -6.68 -9.69 41.90
N ALA A 292 -5.34 -9.72 42.02
CA ALA A 292 -4.61 -10.89 42.48
C ALA A 292 -4.98 -11.26 43.93
N ARG A 293 -5.09 -10.27 44.83
CA ARG A 293 -5.53 -10.50 46.22
C ARG A 293 -6.94 -11.09 46.31
N ARG A 294 -7.88 -10.62 45.49
CA ARG A 294 -9.24 -11.19 45.45
C ARG A 294 -9.24 -12.64 44.97
N THR A 295 -8.53 -12.96 43.89
CA THR A 295 -8.40 -14.33 43.39
C THR A 295 -7.78 -15.24 44.46
N GLU A 296 -6.69 -14.80 45.09
CA GLU A 296 -6.04 -15.56 46.15
C GLU A 296 -6.94 -15.82 47.37
N ARG A 297 -7.80 -14.86 47.76
CA ARG A 297 -8.78 -15.06 48.86
C ARG A 297 -9.87 -16.07 48.52
N LEU A 298 -10.17 -16.25 47.24
CA LEU A 298 -11.17 -17.21 46.77
C LEU A 298 -10.58 -18.61 46.63
N GLU A 299 -9.33 -18.71 46.18
CA GLU A 299 -8.63 -20.00 45.97
C GLU A 299 -7.97 -20.54 47.23
N HIS A 300 -7.54 -19.66 48.15
CA HIS A 300 -6.80 -20.04 49.34
C HIS A 300 -7.35 -19.36 50.60
N ARG A 301 -7.62 -20.16 51.64
CA ARG A 301 -7.95 -19.65 52.96
C ARG A 301 -6.65 -19.27 53.69
N LYS A 302 -6.27 -18.00 53.62
CA LYS A 302 -5.05 -17.50 54.27
C LYS A 302 -5.29 -17.24 55.77
N VAL A 303 -4.31 -17.62 56.61
CA VAL A 303 -4.33 -17.39 58.06
C VAL A 303 -3.90 -15.95 58.40
N PHE A 304 -3.03 -15.37 57.56
CA PHE A 304 -2.55 -13.99 57.65
C PHE A 304 -2.54 -13.37 56.25
N GLU A 305 -2.82 -12.07 56.15
CA GLU A 305 -2.82 -11.33 54.90
C GLU A 305 -2.17 -9.97 55.07
N LEU A 306 -1.18 -9.68 54.22
CA LEU A 306 -0.56 -8.36 54.15
C LEU A 306 -1.54 -7.35 53.52
N ARG A 307 -1.89 -6.32 54.29
CA ARG A 307 -2.83 -5.26 53.88
C ARG A 307 -2.13 -4.11 53.15
N GLY A 308 -0.86 -3.84 53.47
CA GLY A 308 -0.05 -2.84 52.78
C GLY A 308 1.33 -2.64 53.39
N THR A 309 2.14 -1.78 52.77
CA THR A 309 3.43 -1.34 53.31
C THR A 309 3.35 0.14 53.67
N THR A 310 3.62 0.47 54.93
CA THR A 310 3.84 1.83 55.40
C THR A 310 5.33 2.16 55.38
N ALA A 311 5.69 3.42 55.64
CA ALA A 311 7.10 3.85 55.72
C ALA A 311 7.91 3.10 56.80
N ASP A 312 7.23 2.51 57.79
CA ASP A 312 7.83 1.81 58.92
C ASP A 312 7.84 0.26 58.76
N GLY A 313 7.27 -0.28 57.67
CA GLY A 313 7.22 -1.73 57.42
C GLY A 313 5.91 -2.22 56.81
N ALA A 314 5.80 -3.53 56.62
CA ALA A 314 4.64 -4.20 56.02
C ALA A 314 3.66 -4.69 57.11
N ASP A 315 2.38 -4.33 57.01
CA ASP A 315 1.28 -4.72 57.92
C ASP A 315 0.37 -5.79 57.29
#